data_AF-A0A8T3N3S6-F1
#
_entry.id   AF-A0A8T3N3S6-F1
#
_cell.length_a   1.000
_cell.length_b   1.000
_cell.length_c   1.000
_cell.angle_alpha   90.00
_cell.angle_beta   90.00
_cell.angle_gamma   90.00
#
_symmetry.space_group_name_H-M   'P 1'
#
loop_
_entity.id
_entity.type
_entity.pdbx_description
1 polymer ?
#
loop_
_entity_poly.entity_id
_entity_poly.type
_entity_poly.pdbx_seq_one_letter_code
_entity_poly.pdbx_strand_id
1 'polypeptide(L)'
;MQSLPDTLPAKTLIEDVPFFAQQAFYCGPAALAMTMKYYGVEVTQSALARAVYVPGLQGSLQAEMLAATRGQGLLAYVLAPDLQHLLAEIAAQHPVVVLQNLGVNWYLRWHYAVAIGYDLNTGELILHSGASRNYRLALSVFERTWARGDYWAFAPLPPDHMPHGNNALRYLEAAAALEETGHPRAAREAYRAAAGHWPHNALIRMGLGNARYALDDAGGAARAFAIATALAPDSAAAHNNLAISLSELGCDRQALTAARRAVAVDSDSNPDFRATLEEVRAATAAGPSPSHCPRLNGGDAAHPHIIRQYH
;
A
#
# COMPACT_ATOMS: atom_id res chain seq x y z
N MET A 1 -12.41 -20.23 17.51
CA MET A 1 -12.97 -19.00 16.92
C MET A 1 -12.37 -17.85 17.72
N GLN A 2 -11.58 -16.99 17.08
CA GLN A 2 -11.07 -15.80 17.74
C GLN A 2 -12.24 -14.88 18.13
N SER A 3 -12.13 -14.17 19.26
CA SER A 3 -13.15 -13.20 19.69
C SER A 3 -13.16 -12.01 18.74
N LEU A 4 -14.31 -11.72 18.13
CA LEU A 4 -14.50 -10.56 17.26
C LEU A 4 -14.68 -9.28 18.09
N PRO A 5 -14.22 -8.10 17.62
CA PRO A 5 -14.46 -6.84 18.31
C PRO A 5 -15.93 -6.45 18.32
N ASP A 6 -16.39 -5.83 19.41
CA ASP A 6 -17.75 -5.29 19.53
C ASP A 6 -18.05 -4.14 18.55
N THR A 7 -17.04 -3.64 17.84
CA THR A 7 -17.16 -2.51 16.90
C THR A 7 -17.63 -2.90 15.50
N LEU A 8 -17.70 -4.19 15.17
CA LEU A 8 -18.20 -4.63 13.87
C LEU A 8 -19.74 -4.54 13.80
N PRO A 9 -20.32 -3.99 12.72
CA PRO A 9 -21.76 -4.09 12.48
C PRO A 9 -22.23 -5.54 12.55
N ALA A 10 -23.43 -5.80 13.07
CA ALA A 10 -23.94 -7.18 13.21
C ALA A 10 -24.12 -7.91 11.86
N LYS A 11 -24.36 -7.17 10.77
CA LYS A 11 -24.41 -7.70 9.40
C LYS A 11 -24.00 -6.60 8.41
N THR A 12 -23.45 -7.00 7.29
CA THR A 12 -23.12 -6.10 6.17
C THR A 12 -23.11 -6.88 4.85
N LEU A 13 -23.39 -6.20 3.75
CA LEU A 13 -23.28 -6.72 2.39
C LEU A 13 -22.88 -5.58 1.45
N ILE A 14 -21.84 -5.79 0.67
CA ILE A 14 -21.44 -4.91 -0.43
C ILE A 14 -22.25 -5.33 -1.66
N GLU A 15 -23.35 -4.64 -1.94
CA GLU A 15 -24.33 -5.06 -2.95
C GLU A 15 -23.83 -4.93 -4.40
N ASP A 16 -22.94 -3.97 -4.63
CA ASP A 16 -22.52 -3.52 -5.96
C ASP A 16 -21.31 -4.27 -6.52
N VAL A 17 -20.80 -5.29 -5.82
CA VAL A 17 -19.75 -6.13 -6.39
C VAL A 17 -20.34 -6.89 -7.59
N PRO A 18 -19.79 -6.69 -8.80
CA PRO A 18 -20.28 -7.40 -9.98
C PRO A 18 -19.96 -8.88 -9.85
N PHE A 19 -20.81 -9.72 -10.42
CA PHE A 19 -20.61 -11.17 -10.43
C PHE A 19 -20.20 -11.65 -11.81
N PHE A 20 -19.05 -12.32 -11.88
CA PHE A 20 -18.60 -13.04 -13.06
C PHE A 20 -18.51 -14.53 -12.72
N ALA A 21 -19.32 -15.35 -13.39
CA ALA A 21 -19.31 -16.80 -13.20
C ALA A 21 -17.91 -17.35 -13.54
N GLN A 22 -17.32 -18.05 -12.58
CA GLN A 22 -15.96 -18.59 -12.73
C GLN A 22 -16.00 -19.86 -13.59
N GLN A 23 -15.27 -19.87 -14.71
CA GLN A 23 -15.03 -21.09 -15.48
C GLN A 23 -13.94 -21.94 -14.80
N ALA A 24 -13.90 -23.24 -15.09
CA ALA A 24 -12.88 -24.14 -14.53
C ALA A 24 -11.47 -23.57 -14.78
N PHE A 25 -10.63 -23.50 -13.72
CA PHE A 25 -9.26 -22.97 -13.72
C PHE A 25 -9.10 -21.42 -13.81
N TYR A 26 -10.20 -20.65 -13.76
CA TYR A 26 -10.17 -19.17 -13.86
C TYR A 26 -10.69 -18.44 -12.62
N CYS A 27 -10.70 -19.07 -11.43
CA CYS A 27 -11.20 -18.44 -10.21
C CYS A 27 -10.40 -17.19 -9.80
N GLY A 28 -9.08 -17.17 -10.03
CA GLY A 28 -8.21 -16.01 -9.79
C GLY A 28 -8.55 -14.79 -10.67
N PRO A 29 -8.45 -14.90 -12.01
CA PRO A 29 -8.82 -13.82 -12.94
C PRO A 29 -10.24 -13.29 -12.72
N ALA A 30 -11.20 -14.18 -12.45
CA ALA A 30 -12.57 -13.78 -12.19
C ALA A 30 -12.71 -13.02 -10.86
N ALA A 31 -12.02 -13.44 -9.79
CA ALA A 31 -11.99 -12.72 -8.53
C ALA A 31 -11.42 -11.31 -8.68
N LEU A 32 -10.30 -11.16 -9.41
CA LEU A 32 -9.73 -9.85 -9.74
C LEU A 32 -10.67 -9.01 -10.58
N ALA A 33 -11.31 -9.59 -11.61
CA ALA A 33 -12.25 -8.85 -12.45
C ALA A 33 -13.45 -8.31 -11.64
N MET A 34 -13.95 -9.08 -10.67
CA MET A 34 -15.05 -8.64 -9.80
C MET A 34 -14.63 -7.46 -8.93
N THR A 35 -13.47 -7.53 -8.27
CA THR A 35 -13.00 -6.45 -7.38
C THR A 35 -12.53 -5.21 -8.15
N MET A 36 -11.82 -5.37 -9.27
CA MET A 36 -11.36 -4.26 -10.10
C MET A 36 -12.54 -3.48 -10.68
N LYS A 37 -13.56 -4.19 -11.18
CA LYS A 37 -14.75 -3.56 -11.74
C LYS A 37 -15.62 -2.88 -10.67
N TYR A 38 -15.63 -3.40 -9.45
CA TYR A 38 -16.26 -2.70 -8.32
C TYR A 38 -15.67 -1.29 -8.10
N TYR A 39 -14.36 -1.13 -8.30
CA TYR A 39 -13.69 0.17 -8.26
C TYR A 39 -13.69 0.93 -9.60
N GLY A 40 -14.45 0.49 -10.59
CA GLY A 40 -14.52 1.13 -11.92
C GLY A 40 -13.28 0.95 -12.79
N VAL A 41 -12.39 0.00 -12.46
CA VAL A 41 -11.24 -0.34 -13.30
C VAL A 41 -11.69 -1.30 -14.40
N GLU A 42 -11.60 -0.85 -15.65
CA GLU A 42 -11.97 -1.64 -16.82
C GLU A 42 -10.88 -2.67 -17.16
N VAL A 43 -11.21 -3.94 -16.95
CA VAL A 43 -10.32 -5.08 -17.23
C VAL A 43 -11.07 -6.17 -17.97
N THR A 44 -10.41 -6.77 -18.97
CA THR A 44 -10.96 -7.97 -19.63
C THR A 44 -10.46 -9.22 -18.93
N GLN A 45 -11.33 -10.24 -18.80
CA GLN A 45 -10.92 -11.52 -18.22
C GLN A 45 -9.75 -12.16 -18.98
N SER A 46 -9.67 -11.96 -20.29
CA SER A 46 -8.55 -12.47 -21.11
C SER A 46 -7.21 -11.81 -20.78
N ALA A 47 -7.21 -10.51 -20.46
CA ALA A 47 -6.01 -9.79 -20.05
C ALA A 47 -5.55 -10.24 -18.66
N LEU A 48 -6.48 -10.38 -17.71
CA LEU A 48 -6.17 -10.90 -16.38
C LEU A 48 -5.72 -12.35 -16.41
N ALA A 49 -6.36 -13.21 -17.20
CA ALA A 49 -5.95 -14.60 -17.38
C ALA A 49 -4.49 -14.69 -17.86
N ARG A 50 -4.09 -13.91 -18.86
CA ARG A 50 -2.68 -13.88 -19.29
C ARG A 50 -1.74 -13.39 -18.19
N ALA A 51 -2.19 -12.48 -17.33
CA ALA A 51 -1.37 -11.93 -16.26
C ALA A 51 -1.22 -12.88 -15.06
N VAL A 52 -2.21 -13.74 -14.77
CA VAL A 52 -2.19 -14.56 -13.54
C VAL A 52 -2.28 -16.07 -13.73
N TYR A 53 -2.49 -16.56 -14.95
CA TYR A 53 -2.60 -17.99 -15.21
C TYR A 53 -1.23 -18.64 -15.35
N VAL A 54 -0.98 -19.66 -14.52
CA VAL A 54 0.23 -20.49 -14.59
C VAL A 54 -0.15 -21.86 -15.15
N PRO A 55 0.24 -22.21 -16.40
CA PRO A 55 -0.18 -23.44 -17.06
C PRO A 55 0.17 -24.72 -16.28
N GLY A 56 1.37 -24.77 -15.67
CA GLY A 56 1.84 -25.92 -14.89
C GLY A 56 1.06 -26.16 -13.58
N LEU A 57 0.33 -25.15 -13.11
CA LEU A 57 -0.49 -25.23 -11.89
C LEU A 57 -2.00 -25.28 -12.19
N GLN A 58 -2.39 -25.08 -13.46
CA GLN A 58 -3.78 -24.94 -13.88
C GLN A 58 -4.56 -23.94 -12.98
N GLY A 59 -3.93 -22.83 -12.61
CA GLY A 59 -4.49 -21.86 -11.67
C GLY A 59 -3.61 -20.62 -11.51
N SER A 60 -3.90 -19.82 -10.48
CA SER A 60 -3.16 -18.59 -10.17
C SER A 60 -2.45 -18.74 -8.83
N LEU A 61 -1.22 -18.20 -8.76
CA LEU A 61 -0.48 -18.09 -7.51
C LEU A 61 -0.82 -16.78 -6.80
N GLN A 62 -0.64 -16.76 -5.48
CA GLN A 62 -0.82 -15.55 -4.66
C GLN A 62 0.03 -14.39 -5.18
N ALA A 63 1.30 -14.63 -5.50
CA ALA A 63 2.20 -13.59 -6.02
C ALA A 63 1.69 -12.98 -7.34
N GLU A 64 1.16 -13.79 -8.25
CA GLU A 64 0.60 -13.33 -9.52
C GLU A 64 -0.68 -12.52 -9.31
N MET A 65 -1.54 -12.92 -8.37
CA MET A 65 -2.74 -12.16 -8.02
C MET A 65 -2.38 -10.75 -7.52
N LEU A 66 -1.35 -10.65 -6.67
CA LEU A 66 -0.86 -9.36 -6.17
C LEU A 66 -0.18 -8.56 -7.30
N ALA A 67 0.64 -9.19 -8.13
CA ALA A 67 1.34 -8.53 -9.24
C ALA A 67 0.36 -7.98 -10.29
N ALA A 68 -0.64 -8.75 -10.70
CA ALA A 68 -1.67 -8.30 -11.63
C ALA A 68 -2.52 -7.16 -11.04
N THR A 69 -2.79 -7.19 -9.73
CA THR A 69 -3.47 -6.07 -9.05
C THR A 69 -2.66 -4.78 -9.16
N ARG A 70 -1.37 -4.83 -8.84
CA ARG A 70 -0.48 -3.67 -8.93
C ARG A 70 -0.25 -3.21 -10.37
N GLY A 71 -0.20 -4.15 -11.31
CA GLY A 71 -0.13 -3.88 -12.74
C GLY A 71 -1.35 -3.13 -13.30
N GLN A 72 -2.44 -3.02 -12.54
CA GLN A 72 -3.60 -2.17 -12.86
C GLN A 72 -3.61 -0.85 -12.05
N GLY A 73 -2.52 -0.51 -11.37
CA GLY A 73 -2.42 0.71 -10.56
C GLY A 73 -3.15 0.65 -9.21
N LEU A 74 -3.55 -0.54 -8.76
CA LEU A 74 -4.21 -0.75 -7.46
C LEU A 74 -3.22 -1.21 -6.40
N LEU A 75 -3.46 -0.80 -5.15
CA LEU A 75 -2.79 -1.39 -3.99
C LEU A 75 -3.25 -2.85 -3.83
N ALA A 76 -2.31 -3.74 -3.58
CA ALA A 76 -2.58 -5.13 -3.22
C ALA A 76 -2.29 -5.34 -1.73
N TYR A 77 -3.23 -4.93 -0.87
CA TYR A 77 -3.04 -4.92 0.58
C TYR A 77 -3.36 -6.28 1.21
N VAL A 78 -2.33 -7.03 1.59
CA VAL A 78 -2.47 -8.35 2.23
C VAL A 78 -2.92 -8.18 3.69
N LEU A 79 -3.99 -8.87 4.07
CA LEU A 79 -4.59 -8.74 5.38
C LEU A 79 -3.80 -9.50 6.46
N ALA A 80 -4.09 -9.18 7.72
CA ALA A 80 -3.70 -10.07 8.80
C ALA A 80 -4.36 -11.45 8.59
N PRO A 81 -3.71 -12.55 9.00
CA PRO A 81 -4.22 -13.91 8.83
C PRO A 81 -5.29 -14.25 9.88
N ASP A 82 -6.33 -13.41 9.98
CA ASP A 82 -7.42 -13.57 10.93
C ASP A 82 -8.76 -13.06 10.41
N LEU A 83 -9.84 -13.59 11.00
CA LEU A 83 -11.20 -13.28 10.60
C LEU A 83 -11.56 -11.82 10.89
N GLN A 84 -11.02 -11.23 11.96
CA GLN A 84 -11.33 -9.86 12.35
C GLN A 84 -10.97 -8.88 11.24
N HIS A 85 -9.77 -8.96 10.68
CA HIS A 85 -9.33 -8.04 9.62
C HIS A 85 -10.12 -8.26 8.33
N LEU A 86 -10.44 -9.52 7.98
CA LEU A 86 -11.30 -9.81 6.84
C LEU A 86 -12.68 -9.17 6.98
N LEU A 87 -13.35 -9.36 8.12
CA LEU A 87 -14.69 -8.81 8.33
C LEU A 87 -14.67 -7.28 8.42
N ALA A 88 -13.61 -6.69 8.97
CA ALA A 88 -13.48 -5.26 9.10
C ALA A 88 -13.31 -4.55 7.74
N GLU A 89 -12.56 -5.14 6.80
CA GLU A 89 -12.49 -4.63 5.42
C GLU A 89 -13.84 -4.69 4.72
N ILE A 90 -14.57 -5.80 4.88
CA ILE A 90 -15.92 -5.93 4.31
C ILE A 90 -16.87 -4.88 4.93
N ALA A 91 -16.79 -4.65 6.24
CA ALA A 91 -17.56 -3.61 6.92
C ALA A 91 -17.22 -2.20 6.38
N ALA A 92 -15.96 -1.96 6.02
CA ALA A 92 -15.48 -0.76 5.36
C ALA A 92 -15.81 -0.67 3.85
N GLN A 93 -16.64 -1.59 3.32
CA GLN A 93 -17.02 -1.65 1.91
C GLN A 93 -15.86 -1.97 0.95
N HIS A 94 -14.85 -2.71 1.44
CA HIS A 94 -13.77 -3.24 0.63
C HIS A 94 -13.97 -4.73 0.38
N PRO A 95 -14.30 -5.16 -0.86
CA PRO A 95 -14.40 -6.58 -1.17
C PRO A 95 -13.03 -7.25 -1.08
N VAL A 96 -12.98 -8.40 -0.42
CA VAL A 96 -11.72 -9.09 -0.09
C VAL A 96 -11.57 -10.33 -0.94
N VAL A 97 -10.44 -10.48 -1.62
CA VAL A 97 -10.09 -11.73 -2.31
C VAL A 97 -9.51 -12.71 -1.28
N VAL A 98 -10.07 -13.92 -1.22
CA VAL A 98 -9.68 -14.97 -0.28
C VAL A 98 -9.24 -16.23 -1.03
N LEU A 99 -8.26 -16.95 -0.47
CA LEU A 99 -7.84 -18.25 -0.98
C LEU A 99 -8.31 -19.38 -0.06
N GLN A 100 -9.19 -20.24 -0.55
CA GLN A 100 -9.67 -21.41 0.19
C GLN A 100 -9.11 -22.70 -0.41
N ASN A 101 -8.95 -23.72 0.43
CA ASN A 101 -8.82 -25.09 -0.04
C ASN A 101 -10.11 -25.86 0.25
N LEU A 102 -10.93 -26.00 -0.79
CA LEU A 102 -12.23 -26.69 -0.78
C LEU A 102 -12.09 -28.21 -0.94
N GLY A 103 -10.86 -28.70 -1.00
CA GLY A 103 -10.54 -30.12 -1.09
C GLY A 103 -10.78 -30.89 0.21
N VAL A 104 -10.57 -32.20 0.12
CA VAL A 104 -10.51 -33.14 1.25
C VAL A 104 -9.08 -33.69 1.34
N ASN A 105 -8.71 -34.34 2.45
CA ASN A 105 -7.31 -34.67 2.77
C ASN A 105 -6.49 -35.40 1.67
N TRP A 106 -7.15 -36.03 0.69
CA TRP A 106 -6.53 -36.76 -0.43
C TRP A 106 -6.62 -36.04 -1.79
N TYR A 107 -7.34 -34.92 -1.89
CA TYR A 107 -7.46 -34.11 -3.11
C TYR A 107 -7.55 -32.62 -2.77
N LEU A 108 -6.50 -31.86 -3.11
CA LEU A 108 -6.45 -30.42 -2.89
C LEU A 108 -7.26 -29.70 -3.98
N ARG A 109 -8.11 -28.74 -3.57
CA ARG A 109 -8.84 -27.88 -4.51
C ARG A 109 -8.72 -26.43 -4.07
N TRP A 110 -7.67 -25.78 -4.56
CA TRP A 110 -7.44 -24.35 -4.36
C TRP A 110 -8.49 -23.53 -5.11
N HIS A 111 -9.04 -22.51 -4.44
CA HIS A 111 -10.18 -21.75 -4.93
C HIS A 111 -10.14 -20.31 -4.45
N TYR A 112 -10.12 -19.37 -5.40
CA TYR A 112 -10.30 -17.96 -5.10
C TYR A 112 -11.78 -17.59 -5.09
N ALA A 113 -12.18 -16.82 -4.09
CA ALA A 113 -13.50 -16.22 -3.96
C ALA A 113 -13.35 -14.75 -3.56
N VAL A 114 -14.45 -14.00 -3.68
CA VAL A 114 -14.52 -12.60 -3.20
C VAL A 114 -15.50 -12.55 -2.06
N ALA A 115 -15.02 -12.23 -0.86
CA ALA A 115 -15.84 -12.00 0.31
C ALA A 115 -16.44 -10.59 0.26
N ILE A 116 -17.76 -10.53 0.40
CA ILE A 116 -18.55 -9.32 0.15
C ILE A 116 -19.56 -9.01 1.26
N GLY A 117 -19.70 -9.88 2.26
CA GLY A 117 -20.66 -9.65 3.32
C GLY A 117 -20.57 -10.69 4.41
N TYR A 118 -21.26 -10.43 5.51
CA TYR A 118 -21.41 -11.36 6.62
C TYR A 118 -22.69 -11.04 7.40
N ASP A 119 -23.16 -12.01 8.18
CA ASP A 119 -24.22 -11.84 9.17
C ASP A 119 -23.81 -12.58 10.46
N LEU A 120 -23.42 -11.82 11.49
CA LEU A 120 -22.95 -12.37 12.76
C LEU A 120 -24.09 -12.92 13.62
N ASN A 121 -25.34 -12.50 13.38
CA ASN A 121 -26.49 -13.04 14.11
C ASN A 121 -26.75 -14.49 13.73
N THR A 122 -26.51 -14.83 12.46
CA THR A 122 -26.67 -16.18 11.90
C THR A 122 -25.34 -16.93 11.77
N GLY A 123 -24.22 -16.24 11.93
CA GLY A 123 -22.88 -16.81 11.83
C GLY A 123 -22.49 -17.16 10.39
N GLU A 124 -22.89 -16.36 9.41
CA GLU A 124 -22.66 -16.58 7.98
C GLU A 124 -21.65 -15.61 7.36
N LEU A 125 -20.86 -16.10 6.40
CA LEU A 125 -20.11 -15.29 5.44
C LEU A 125 -20.81 -15.33 4.07
N ILE A 126 -20.70 -14.24 3.32
CA ILE A 126 -21.28 -14.08 1.98
C ILE A 126 -20.14 -13.87 0.98
N LEU A 127 -20.08 -14.72 -0.04
CA LEU A 127 -19.03 -14.74 -1.05
C LEU A 127 -19.61 -14.68 -2.48
N HIS A 128 -18.88 -14.11 -3.42
CA HIS A 128 -18.95 -14.52 -4.82
C HIS A 128 -17.95 -15.65 -5.06
N SER A 129 -18.44 -16.84 -5.42
CA SER A 129 -17.63 -18.06 -5.44
C SER A 129 -18.10 -19.04 -6.52
N GLY A 130 -17.20 -19.45 -7.41
CA GLY A 130 -17.53 -20.38 -8.49
C GLY A 130 -18.60 -19.81 -9.44
N ALA A 131 -19.64 -20.61 -9.69
CA ALA A 131 -20.82 -20.20 -10.45
C ALA A 131 -21.92 -19.56 -9.57
N SER A 132 -21.65 -19.34 -8.28
CA SER A 132 -22.64 -18.86 -7.30
C SER A 132 -22.41 -17.40 -6.92
N ARG A 133 -23.41 -16.55 -7.20
CA ARG A 133 -23.53 -15.20 -6.65
C ARG A 133 -24.07 -15.27 -5.22
N ASN A 134 -23.59 -14.40 -4.32
CA ASN A 134 -24.04 -14.30 -2.92
C ASN A 134 -24.10 -15.66 -2.20
N TYR A 135 -23.08 -16.50 -2.43
CA TYR A 135 -22.98 -17.80 -1.77
C TYR A 135 -22.79 -17.62 -0.27
N ARG A 136 -23.72 -18.16 0.50
CA ARG A 136 -23.72 -18.13 1.96
C ARG A 136 -23.20 -19.44 2.53
N LEU A 137 -22.34 -19.34 3.52
CA LEU A 137 -21.85 -20.48 4.30
C LEU A 137 -21.58 -20.06 5.74
N ALA A 138 -21.65 -21.01 6.66
CA ALA A 138 -21.30 -20.75 8.05
C ALA A 138 -19.83 -20.27 8.16
N LEU A 139 -19.58 -19.24 8.97
CA LEU A 139 -18.25 -18.69 9.25
C LEU A 139 -17.27 -19.78 9.69
N SER A 140 -17.72 -20.74 10.51
CA SER A 140 -16.88 -21.86 10.93
C SER A 140 -16.48 -22.80 9.79
N VAL A 141 -17.34 -22.98 8.78
CA VAL A 141 -17.03 -23.77 7.57
C VAL A 141 -16.02 -23.02 6.72
N PHE A 142 -16.25 -21.72 6.51
CA PHE A 142 -15.32 -20.85 5.81
C PHE A 142 -13.93 -20.90 6.46
N GLU A 143 -13.83 -20.61 7.76
CA GLU A 143 -12.58 -20.54 8.53
C GLU A 143 -11.78 -21.85 8.41
N ARG A 144 -12.42 -23.02 8.49
CA ARG A 144 -11.75 -24.32 8.30
C ARG A 144 -11.11 -24.48 6.92
N THR A 145 -11.79 -24.03 5.87
CA THR A 145 -11.26 -24.13 4.49
C THR A 145 -10.23 -23.05 4.17
N TRP A 146 -10.32 -21.90 4.83
CA TRP A 146 -9.42 -20.77 4.69
C TRP A 146 -8.11 -20.96 5.45
N ALA A 147 -8.16 -21.56 6.64
CA ALA A 147 -6.98 -21.92 7.44
C ALA A 147 -6.00 -22.83 6.69
N ARG A 148 -6.49 -23.64 5.74
CA ARG A 148 -5.65 -24.51 4.89
C ARG A 148 -4.82 -23.75 3.86
N GLY A 149 -5.19 -22.50 3.56
CA GLY A 149 -4.41 -21.57 2.76
C GLY A 149 -3.74 -20.51 3.61
N ASP A 150 -3.40 -20.84 4.86
CA ASP A 150 -2.74 -19.97 5.84
C ASP A 150 -3.46 -18.64 6.06
N TYR A 151 -4.80 -18.67 6.01
CA TYR A 151 -5.65 -17.47 6.15
C TYR A 151 -5.29 -16.37 5.14
N TRP A 152 -4.83 -16.74 3.95
CA TRP A 152 -4.44 -15.76 2.94
C TRP A 152 -5.64 -15.01 2.38
N ALA A 153 -5.58 -13.68 2.48
CA ALA A 153 -6.56 -12.77 1.93
C ALA A 153 -5.89 -11.43 1.62
N PHE A 154 -6.41 -10.71 0.62
CA PHE A 154 -5.96 -9.35 0.34
C PHE A 154 -7.12 -8.49 -0.19
N ALA A 155 -7.03 -7.19 0.07
CA ALA A 155 -7.92 -6.17 -0.47
C ALA A 155 -7.22 -5.46 -1.65
N PRO A 156 -7.72 -5.60 -2.89
CA PRO A 156 -7.37 -4.70 -3.98
C PRO A 156 -8.00 -3.33 -3.67
N LEU A 157 -7.20 -2.27 -3.57
CA LEU A 157 -7.70 -0.94 -3.22
C LEU A 157 -7.22 0.10 -4.23
N PRO A 158 -8.05 1.08 -4.62
CA PRO A 158 -7.55 2.28 -5.27
C PRO A 158 -6.50 2.95 -4.38
N PRO A 159 -5.49 3.63 -4.96
CA PRO A 159 -4.38 4.16 -4.18
C PRO A 159 -4.80 5.24 -3.17
N ASP A 160 -5.93 5.92 -3.38
CA ASP A 160 -6.47 6.90 -2.44
C ASP A 160 -7.33 6.29 -1.32
N HIS A 161 -7.61 4.98 -1.37
CA HIS A 161 -8.38 4.27 -0.35
C HIS A 161 -7.44 3.69 0.72
N MET A 162 -7.78 3.94 1.98
CA MET A 162 -7.08 3.38 3.13
C MET A 162 -7.69 2.04 3.52
N PRO A 163 -6.90 0.96 3.70
CA PRO A 163 -7.42 -0.27 4.27
C PRO A 163 -7.97 -0.05 5.67
N HIS A 164 -8.91 -0.90 6.08
CA HIS A 164 -9.37 -0.91 7.46
C HIS A 164 -8.28 -1.47 8.38
N GLY A 165 -7.66 -0.57 9.14
CA GLY A 165 -6.70 -0.93 10.18
C GLY A 165 -5.66 0.16 10.36
N ASN A 166 -4.79 -0.04 11.34
CA ASN A 166 -3.76 0.92 11.69
C ASN A 166 -2.36 0.28 11.62
N ASN A 167 -2.02 -0.33 10.49
CA ASN A 167 -0.71 -0.96 10.27
C ASN A 167 0.06 -0.25 9.15
N ALA A 168 0.84 0.75 9.53
CA ALA A 168 1.64 1.53 8.60
C ALA A 168 2.68 0.69 7.84
N LEU A 169 3.24 -0.35 8.47
CA LEU A 169 4.26 -1.20 7.84
C LEU A 169 3.69 -2.00 6.68
N ARG A 170 2.56 -2.69 6.90
CA ARG A 170 1.89 -3.44 5.81
C ARG A 170 1.42 -2.53 4.68
N TYR A 171 0.98 -1.31 5.01
CA TYR A 171 0.61 -0.34 3.98
C TYR A 171 1.84 0.10 3.17
N LEU A 172 2.95 0.41 3.84
CA LEU A 172 4.22 0.76 3.19
C LEU A 172 4.71 -0.36 2.27
N GLU A 173 4.63 -1.62 2.69
CA GLU A 173 4.97 -2.78 1.86
C GLU A 173 4.10 -2.83 0.60
N ALA A 174 2.78 -2.63 0.73
CA ALA A 174 1.86 -2.62 -0.41
C ALA A 174 2.12 -1.44 -1.37
N ALA A 175 2.39 -0.25 -0.83
CA ALA A 175 2.67 0.97 -1.60
C ALA A 175 4.02 0.90 -2.33
N ALA A 176 5.07 0.40 -1.65
CA ALA A 176 6.39 0.20 -2.26
C ALA A 176 6.32 -0.83 -3.40
N ALA A 177 5.63 -1.95 -3.17
CA ALA A 177 5.42 -2.95 -4.21
C ALA A 177 4.66 -2.36 -5.42
N LEU A 178 3.73 -1.41 -5.21
CA LEU A 178 3.02 -0.72 -6.29
C LEU A 178 3.95 0.21 -7.07
N GLU A 179 4.80 0.96 -6.38
CA GLU A 179 5.82 1.84 -6.97
C GLU A 179 6.73 1.07 -7.94
N GLU A 180 7.21 -0.11 -7.54
CA GLU A 180 8.07 -0.99 -8.34
C GLU A 180 7.43 -1.47 -9.66
N THR A 181 6.11 -1.37 -9.82
CA THR A 181 5.41 -1.78 -11.05
C THR A 181 5.34 -0.70 -12.13
N GLY A 182 6.01 0.43 -11.96
CA GLY A 182 6.02 1.51 -12.95
C GLY A 182 4.74 2.35 -12.97
N HIS A 183 4.02 2.40 -11.85
CA HIS A 183 2.83 3.24 -11.66
C HIS A 183 3.10 4.42 -10.70
N PRO A 184 4.04 5.33 -11.01
CA PRO A 184 4.49 6.37 -10.07
C PRO A 184 3.37 7.32 -9.65
N ARG A 185 2.38 7.57 -10.52
CA ARG A 185 1.18 8.35 -10.18
C ARG A 185 0.34 7.66 -9.11
N ALA A 186 0.10 6.35 -9.24
CA ALA A 186 -0.67 5.59 -8.27
C ALA A 186 0.09 5.49 -6.94
N ALA A 187 1.41 5.25 -6.97
CA ALA A 187 2.25 5.25 -5.78
C ALA A 187 2.22 6.59 -5.04
N ARG A 188 2.32 7.73 -5.75
CA ARG A 188 2.18 9.07 -5.16
C ARG A 188 0.82 9.24 -4.46
N GLU A 189 -0.27 8.77 -5.07
CA GLU A 189 -1.60 8.84 -4.47
C GLU A 189 -1.70 7.99 -3.19
N ALA A 190 -1.13 6.78 -3.21
CA ALA A 190 -1.03 5.91 -2.03
C ALA A 190 -0.25 6.55 -0.90
N TYR A 191 0.96 7.03 -1.17
CA TYR A 191 1.75 7.71 -0.14
C TYR A 191 1.11 9.01 0.34
N ARG A 192 0.32 9.70 -0.50
CA ARG A 192 -0.44 10.89 -0.09
C ARG A 192 -1.56 10.52 0.89
N ALA A 193 -2.35 9.49 0.59
CA ALA A 193 -3.39 8.98 1.49
C ALA A 193 -2.78 8.52 2.82
N ALA A 194 -1.69 7.74 2.75
CA ALA A 194 -0.94 7.30 3.92
C ALA A 194 -0.38 8.46 4.76
N ALA A 195 0.14 9.52 4.13
CA ALA A 195 0.66 10.68 4.84
C ALA A 195 -0.44 11.50 5.53
N GLY A 196 -1.68 11.41 5.06
CA GLY A 196 -2.86 11.94 5.76
C GLY A 196 -3.24 11.11 6.97
N HIS A 197 -3.19 9.78 6.85
CA HIS A 197 -3.56 8.85 7.93
C HIS A 197 -2.47 8.73 9.02
N TRP A 198 -1.19 8.72 8.62
CA TRP A 198 -0.02 8.63 9.49
C TRP A 198 0.90 9.85 9.31
N PRO A 199 0.48 11.05 9.77
CA PRO A 199 1.21 12.29 9.49
C PRO A 199 2.63 12.36 10.08
N HIS A 200 2.90 11.56 11.11
CA HIS A 200 4.17 11.51 11.86
C HIS A 200 5.04 10.29 11.53
N ASN A 201 4.78 9.60 10.40
CA ASN A 201 5.62 8.49 9.96
C ASN A 201 6.65 8.96 8.92
N ALA A 202 7.94 8.92 9.29
CA ALA A 202 9.03 9.39 8.43
C ALA A 202 9.17 8.57 7.13
N LEU A 203 8.97 7.25 7.18
CA LEU A 203 9.07 6.37 6.00
C LEU A 203 7.97 6.64 4.98
N ILE A 204 6.75 6.96 5.44
CA ILE A 204 5.66 7.39 4.56
C ILE A 204 5.99 8.72 3.88
N ARG A 205 6.58 9.67 4.61
CA ARG A 205 7.03 10.94 4.03
C ARG A 205 8.17 10.74 3.04
N MET A 206 9.08 9.80 3.30
CA MET A 206 10.12 9.38 2.36
C MET A 206 9.52 8.82 1.08
N GLY A 207 8.60 7.86 1.17
CA GLY A 207 7.91 7.29 0.01
C GLY A 207 7.15 8.33 -0.81
N LEU A 208 6.45 9.27 -0.15
CA LEU A 208 5.80 10.39 -0.84
C LEU A 208 6.79 11.30 -1.57
N GLY A 209 7.96 11.54 -0.97
CA GLY A 209 9.02 12.32 -1.58
C GLY A 209 9.59 11.63 -2.82
N ASN A 210 9.93 10.34 -2.70
CA ASN A 210 10.46 9.53 -3.80
C ASN A 210 9.47 9.46 -4.97
N ALA A 211 8.19 9.17 -4.69
CA ALA A 211 7.16 9.08 -5.72
C ALA A 211 6.90 10.43 -6.43
N ARG A 212 7.06 11.56 -5.73
CA ARG A 212 6.99 12.89 -6.34
C ARG A 212 8.23 13.22 -7.18
N TYR A 213 9.40 12.85 -6.69
CA TYR A 213 10.66 13.02 -7.40
C TYR A 213 10.66 12.25 -8.73
N ALA A 214 10.19 11.00 -8.71
CA ALA A 214 10.00 10.17 -9.91
C ALA A 214 8.97 10.72 -10.92
N LEU A 215 8.20 11.75 -10.54
CA LEU A 215 7.22 12.45 -11.38
C LEU A 215 7.67 13.88 -11.71
N ASP A 216 8.96 14.18 -11.55
CA ASP A 216 9.58 15.50 -11.78
C ASP A 216 8.97 16.63 -10.94
N ASP A 217 8.28 16.31 -9.83
CA ASP A 217 7.77 17.29 -8.84
C ASP A 217 8.82 17.54 -7.75
N ALA A 218 9.97 18.11 -8.14
CA ALA A 218 11.08 18.43 -7.23
C ALA A 218 10.63 19.30 -6.04
N GLY A 219 9.70 20.24 -6.29
CA GLY A 219 9.12 21.10 -5.26
C GLY A 219 8.32 20.33 -4.21
N GLY A 220 7.44 19.43 -4.65
CA GLY A 220 6.68 18.56 -3.76
C GLY A 220 7.51 17.49 -3.09
N ALA A 221 8.56 16.99 -3.75
CA ALA A 221 9.54 16.07 -3.20
C ALA A 221 10.33 16.73 -2.05
N ALA A 222 10.91 17.91 -2.28
CA ALA A 222 11.63 18.68 -1.27
C ALA A 222 10.76 18.95 -0.03
N ARG A 223 9.47 19.28 -0.19
CA ARG A 223 8.56 19.45 0.96
C ARG A 223 8.35 18.15 1.74
N ALA A 224 8.20 17.02 1.06
CA ALA A 224 7.99 15.73 1.71
C ALA A 224 9.26 15.27 2.45
N PHE A 225 10.44 15.38 1.81
CA PHE A 225 11.71 15.06 2.44
C PHE A 225 12.04 16.00 3.61
N ALA A 226 11.73 17.30 3.51
CA ALA A 226 11.89 18.21 4.65
C ALA A 226 11.10 17.74 5.88
N ILE A 227 9.85 17.30 5.70
CA ILE A 227 9.07 16.70 6.80
C ILE A 227 9.72 15.39 7.28
N ALA A 228 10.18 14.54 6.37
CA ALA A 228 10.87 13.29 6.74
C ALA A 228 12.12 13.56 7.61
N THR A 229 12.95 14.55 7.26
CA THR A 229 14.13 14.95 8.05
C THR A 229 13.78 15.54 9.41
N ALA A 230 12.61 16.20 9.54
CA ALA A 230 12.14 16.69 10.82
C ALA A 230 11.65 15.54 11.74
N LEU A 231 11.05 14.50 11.15
CA LEU A 231 10.58 13.32 11.88
C LEU A 231 11.71 12.33 12.20
N ALA A 232 12.72 12.24 11.33
CA ALA A 232 13.90 11.38 11.49
C ALA A 232 15.20 12.16 11.17
N PRO A 233 15.71 12.96 12.12
CA PRO A 233 16.89 13.83 11.91
C PRO A 233 18.21 13.09 11.63
N ASP A 234 18.23 11.79 11.89
CA ASP A 234 19.32 10.83 11.71
C ASP A 234 19.13 9.96 10.43
N SER A 235 18.19 10.30 9.56
CA SER A 235 18.07 9.64 8.25
C SER A 235 18.98 10.32 7.22
N ALA A 236 20.17 9.75 6.98
CA ALA A 236 21.10 10.26 5.95
C ALA A 236 20.44 10.28 4.56
N ALA A 237 19.68 9.23 4.22
CA ALA A 237 18.93 9.14 2.98
C ALA A 237 17.90 10.28 2.82
N ALA A 238 17.17 10.64 3.88
CA ALA A 238 16.20 11.75 3.83
C ALA A 238 16.89 13.09 3.56
N HIS A 239 18.02 13.35 4.23
CA HIS A 239 18.81 14.56 4.02
C HIS A 239 19.42 14.61 2.61
N ASN A 240 19.87 13.47 2.09
CA ASN A 240 20.41 13.39 0.74
C ASN A 240 19.34 13.67 -0.32
N ASN A 241 18.18 13.02 -0.22
CA ASN A 241 17.10 13.21 -1.18
C ASN A 241 16.54 14.65 -1.13
N LEU A 242 16.51 15.26 0.06
CA LEU A 242 16.21 16.68 0.21
C LEU A 242 17.25 17.57 -0.50
N ALA A 243 18.54 17.25 -0.38
CA ALA A 243 19.61 18.00 -1.03
C ALA A 243 19.49 17.97 -2.56
N ILE A 244 19.29 16.79 -3.14
CA ILE A 244 19.09 16.60 -4.58
C ILE A 244 17.90 17.43 -5.07
N SER A 245 16.74 17.25 -4.41
CA SER A 245 15.51 17.96 -4.79
C SER A 245 15.65 19.50 -4.69
N LEU A 246 16.43 20.00 -3.71
CA LEU A 246 16.68 21.43 -3.56
C LEU A 246 17.66 21.96 -4.61
N SER A 247 18.67 21.16 -5.00
CA SER A 247 19.63 21.52 -6.04
C SER A 247 18.94 21.72 -7.39
N GLU A 248 17.98 20.86 -7.73
CA GLU A 248 17.17 20.99 -8.96
C GLU A 248 16.29 22.24 -8.98
N LEU A 249 15.92 22.75 -7.81
CA LEU A 249 15.14 23.98 -7.65
C LEU A 249 16.03 25.25 -7.63
N GLY A 250 17.36 25.11 -7.76
CA GLY A 250 18.34 26.18 -7.61
C GLY A 250 18.45 26.71 -6.17
N CYS A 251 18.06 25.91 -5.18
CA CYS A 251 18.10 26.27 -3.76
C CYS A 251 19.41 25.85 -3.10
N ASP A 252 20.53 26.27 -3.70
CA ASP A 252 21.85 25.68 -3.47
C ASP A 252 22.33 25.78 -2.02
N ARG A 253 22.07 26.90 -1.33
CA ARG A 253 22.44 27.05 0.09
C ARG A 253 21.73 26.04 0.99
N GLN A 254 20.46 25.77 0.72
CA GLN A 254 19.68 24.79 1.46
C GLN A 254 20.05 23.37 1.06
N ALA A 255 20.28 23.12 -0.23
CA ALA A 255 20.80 21.86 -0.73
C ALA A 255 22.13 21.50 -0.05
N LEU A 256 23.06 22.46 0.05
CA LEU A 256 24.35 22.28 0.71
C LEU A 256 24.22 21.96 2.19
N THR A 257 23.25 22.58 2.86
CA THR A 257 22.95 22.31 4.28
C THR A 257 22.46 20.89 4.47
N ALA A 258 21.53 20.43 3.62
CA ALA A 258 21.00 19.07 3.65
C ALA A 258 22.08 18.03 3.29
N ALA A 259 22.87 18.24 2.23
CA ALA A 259 23.93 17.32 1.82
C ALA A 259 25.02 17.15 2.89
N ARG A 260 25.41 18.25 3.56
CA ARG A 260 26.33 18.18 4.70
C ARG A 260 25.75 17.36 5.83
N ARG A 261 24.45 17.48 6.09
CA ARG A 261 23.80 16.70 7.16
C ARG A 261 23.72 15.23 6.80
N ALA A 262 23.46 14.87 5.55
CA ALA A 262 23.51 13.47 5.09
C ALA A 262 24.86 12.83 5.42
N VAL A 263 25.96 13.45 4.97
CA VAL A 263 27.33 13.00 5.23
C VAL A 263 27.68 12.99 6.73
N ALA A 264 27.21 13.95 7.51
CA ALA A 264 27.49 13.99 8.95
C ALA A 264 26.76 12.88 9.72
N VAL A 265 25.60 12.46 9.24
CA VAL A 265 24.82 11.36 9.82
C VAL A 265 25.44 10.02 9.42
N ASP A 266 25.74 9.84 8.13
CA ASP A 266 26.40 8.66 7.62
C ASP A 266 27.13 9.03 6.33
N SER A 267 28.43 8.72 6.25
CA SER A 267 29.20 8.92 5.01
C SER A 267 29.99 7.70 4.58
N ASP A 268 29.89 6.61 5.35
CA ASP A 268 30.68 5.42 5.12
C ASP A 268 29.82 4.30 4.53
N SER A 269 28.51 4.26 4.83
CA SER A 269 27.62 3.22 4.30
C SER A 269 27.20 3.45 2.85
N ASN A 270 27.13 4.71 2.40
CA ASN A 270 26.72 5.06 1.04
C ASN A 270 27.63 6.17 0.47
N PRO A 271 28.46 5.87 -0.56
CA PRO A 271 29.33 6.86 -1.19
C PRO A 271 28.57 7.98 -1.91
N ASP A 272 27.30 7.74 -2.30
CA ASP A 272 26.47 8.72 -3.02
C ASP A 272 26.24 10.00 -2.22
N PHE A 273 26.29 9.93 -0.89
CA PHE A 273 26.14 11.10 -0.03
C PHE A 273 27.31 12.08 -0.19
N ARG A 274 28.54 11.57 -0.36
CA ARG A 274 29.71 12.41 -0.62
C ARG A 274 29.66 12.97 -2.04
N ALA A 275 29.27 12.17 -3.03
CA ALA A 275 29.09 12.61 -4.41
C ALA A 275 28.06 13.75 -4.51
N THR A 276 26.89 13.59 -3.91
CA THR A 276 25.84 14.63 -3.85
C THR A 276 26.37 15.92 -3.21
N LEU A 277 27.14 15.82 -2.12
CA LEU A 277 27.74 16.98 -1.47
C LEU A 277 28.74 17.72 -2.39
N GLU A 278 29.53 17.00 -3.18
CA GLU A 278 30.48 17.59 -4.14
C GLU A 278 29.76 18.29 -5.30
N GLU A 279 28.74 17.65 -5.86
CA GLU A 279 27.91 18.22 -6.93
C GLU A 279 27.22 19.52 -6.48
N VAL A 280 26.57 19.49 -5.31
CA VAL A 280 25.90 20.67 -4.74
C VAL A 280 26.90 21.78 -4.44
N ARG A 281 28.11 21.46 -3.95
CA ARG A 281 29.18 22.47 -3.71
C ARG A 281 29.61 23.15 -5.00
N ALA A 282 29.73 22.42 -6.09
CA ALA A 282 30.07 22.98 -7.39
C ALA A 282 28.97 23.94 -7.90
N ALA A 283 27.70 23.61 -7.65
CA ALA A 283 26.55 24.45 -8.02
C ALA A 283 26.44 25.73 -7.17
N THR A 284 26.70 25.66 -5.85
CA THR A 284 26.52 26.77 -4.88
C THR A 284 27.43 27.98 -5.12
N ALA A 285 28.34 27.94 -6.09
CA ALA A 285 29.18 29.09 -6.47
C ALA A 285 28.39 30.26 -7.09
N ALA A 286 27.07 30.14 -7.28
CA ALA A 286 26.21 31.11 -7.97
C ALA A 286 25.23 31.84 -7.03
N GLY A 287 25.58 33.05 -6.60
CA GLY A 287 24.61 34.10 -6.22
C GLY A 287 23.72 33.86 -4.98
N PRO A 288 22.80 34.82 -4.68
CA PRO A 288 21.87 34.71 -3.55
C PRO A 288 20.74 33.71 -3.82
N SER A 289 20.30 32.98 -2.79
CA SER A 289 19.19 32.01 -2.89
C SER A 289 17.91 32.66 -3.41
N PRO A 290 17.19 32.00 -4.34
CA PRO A 290 15.87 32.43 -4.78
C PRO A 290 14.87 32.57 -3.62
N SER A 291 13.91 33.50 -3.76
CA SER A 291 12.89 33.77 -2.73
C SER A 291 11.89 32.62 -2.52
N HIS A 292 11.77 31.69 -3.47
CA HIS A 292 10.91 30.51 -3.36
C HIS A 292 11.54 29.36 -2.56
N CYS A 293 12.82 29.47 -2.21
CA CYS A 293 13.53 28.39 -1.53
C CYS A 293 13.05 28.22 -0.08
N PRO A 294 12.75 26.98 0.36
CA PRO A 294 12.26 26.73 1.71
C PRO A 294 13.34 27.09 2.74
N ARG A 295 12.93 27.54 3.92
CA ARG A 295 13.85 27.65 5.06
C ARG A 295 13.96 26.27 5.70
N LEU A 296 15.15 25.69 5.70
CA LEU A 296 15.42 24.50 6.51
C LEU A 296 15.71 24.98 7.93
N ASN A 297 15.01 24.42 8.91
CA ASN A 297 15.39 24.64 10.31
C ASN A 297 16.77 23.98 10.49
N GLY A 298 17.81 24.82 10.57
CA GLY A 298 19.15 24.37 10.92
C GLY A 298 19.08 23.68 12.26
N GLY A 299 19.61 22.46 12.34
CA GLY A 299 19.64 21.68 13.57
C GLY A 299 20.41 22.41 14.66
N ASP A 300 19.68 23.11 15.52
CA ASP A 300 19.90 23.07 16.95
C ASP A 300 18.67 22.40 17.56
N ALA A 301 18.90 21.35 18.34
CA ALA A 301 17.88 20.54 18.97
C ALA A 301 17.01 21.40 19.90
N ALA A 302 15.83 21.80 19.44
CA ALA A 302 14.75 22.24 20.31
C ALA A 302 13.67 21.15 20.29
N HIS A 303 13.50 20.51 21.45
CA HIS A 303 12.45 19.52 21.71
C HIS A 303 11.09 20.00 21.18
N PRO A 304 10.31 19.14 20.51
CA PRO A 304 8.91 19.46 20.29
C PRO A 304 8.22 19.56 21.65
N HIS A 305 7.70 20.74 21.97
CA HIS A 305 6.72 20.89 23.04
C HIS A 305 5.56 19.96 22.73
N ILE A 306 5.50 18.84 23.46
CA ILE A 306 4.33 18.00 23.55
C ILE A 306 3.22 18.87 24.13
N ILE A 307 2.30 19.33 23.29
CA ILE A 307 1.01 19.82 23.75
C ILE A 307 0.29 18.58 24.31
N ARG A 308 0.34 18.40 25.63
CA ARG A 308 -0.61 17.54 26.34
C ARG A 308 -2.00 18.13 26.11
N GLN A 309 -2.75 17.57 25.17
CA GLN A 309 -4.20 17.67 25.24
C GLN A 309 -4.67 16.66 26.28
N TYR A 310 -5.16 17.20 27.39
CA TYR A 310 -5.96 16.46 28.36
C TYR A 310 -7.31 16.14 27.71
N HIS A 311 -7.63 14.85 27.62
CA HIS A 311 -8.98 14.31 27.75
C HIS A 311 -8.88 12.98 28.50
#